data_AF-A0A257MXP9-F1
#
_entry.id   AF-A0A257MXP9-F1
#
_cell.length_a   1.000
_cell.length_b   1.000
_cell.length_c   1.000
_cell.angle_alpha   90.00
_cell.angle_beta   90.00
_cell.angle_gamma   90.00
#
_symmetry.space_group_name_H-M   'P 1'
#
loop_
_entity.id
_entity.type
_entity.pdbx_description
1 polymer ?
#
loop_
_entity_poly.entity_id
_entity_poly.type
_entity_poly.pdbx_seq_one_letter_code
_entity_poly.pdbx_strand_id
1 'polypeptide(L)'
;MKSQHNKIQFKHNVKTRIQSGTGSLAKSCLLMLTFVVTNLAQACINADVVALDQVFYYNRLGAMNPAGMIYALKRDVVAITGTQPSPGNAMLRPGKRPRPLVLRVNEGDCLTVNFTNWLSPSLTGSLLNPVVPSTPDPNATATRNDDGPATRTASFHVIGMQASDIIADASNVGYIASSGLASPGESKTYTFYAQKEGTYFAYSAAAMTGGEGNGGSVPHGLFGAVNVENKGSEWYRSQVTEQDLALAATNSTELDGKYYPVIDYAAVYPQVETRKPQEELTLVATESAYTATMSKLTSNKGFTELDRNKKLIVGDFVGTIIAVNADGSATITTDESAPVNPAAPYTWRIEGTAPH
;
A
#
# COMPACT_ATOMS: atom_id res chain seq x y z
N MET A 1 1.77 25.66 -52.19
CA MET A 1 3.05 26.27 -51.76
C MET A 1 3.37 25.81 -50.35
N LYS A 2 4.54 25.17 -50.18
CA LYS A 2 5.37 24.98 -48.96
C LYS A 2 4.67 24.46 -47.69
N SER A 3 4.84 23.20 -47.28
CA SER A 3 6.06 22.56 -46.73
C SER A 3 6.70 23.38 -45.60
N GLN A 4 6.69 22.84 -44.37
CA GLN A 4 7.85 22.51 -43.52
C GLN A 4 7.30 21.78 -42.26
N HIS A 5 7.53 20.48 -42.08
CA HIS A 5 8.71 19.92 -41.40
C HIS A 5 8.97 20.52 -40.01
N ASN A 6 8.69 19.77 -38.95
CA ASN A 6 9.69 19.60 -37.92
C ASN A 6 9.65 18.20 -37.31
N LYS A 7 10.81 17.55 -37.41
CA LYS A 7 11.15 16.17 -37.07
C LYS A 7 11.90 16.19 -35.73
N ILE A 8 11.61 15.18 -34.90
CA ILE A 8 12.56 14.37 -34.10
C ILE A 8 13.29 15.08 -32.93
N GLN A 9 13.22 14.48 -31.74
CA GLN A 9 14.41 13.96 -31.02
C GLN A 9 14.01 12.83 -30.05
N PHE A 10 14.17 11.58 -30.49
CA PHE A 10 14.37 10.43 -29.60
C PHE A 10 15.82 10.47 -29.13
N LYS A 11 16.07 10.64 -27.83
CA LYS A 11 17.41 10.40 -27.26
C LYS A 11 17.59 8.91 -27.00
N HIS A 12 18.21 8.21 -27.96
CA HIS A 12 18.91 6.96 -27.71
C HIS A 12 20.24 7.29 -27.01
N ASN A 13 20.40 6.85 -25.76
CA ASN A 13 21.69 6.91 -25.08
C ASN A 13 22.56 5.75 -25.56
N VAL A 14 23.40 6.02 -26.55
CA VAL A 14 24.47 5.13 -27.00
C VAL A 14 25.59 5.15 -25.96
N LYS A 15 25.91 4.00 -25.35
CA LYS A 15 27.11 3.82 -24.53
C LYS A 15 28.35 3.85 -25.43
N THR A 16 29.10 4.95 -25.40
CA THR A 16 30.38 5.07 -26.10
C THR A 16 31.47 4.29 -25.35
N ARG A 17 32.00 3.24 -25.97
CA ARG A 17 33.17 2.47 -25.51
C ARG A 17 34.43 3.26 -25.88
N ILE A 18 35.15 3.78 -24.89
CA ILE A 18 36.46 4.42 -25.12
C ILE A 18 37.49 3.31 -25.32
N GLN A 19 38.03 3.18 -26.52
CA GLN A 19 39.27 2.44 -26.80
C GLN A 19 40.46 3.36 -26.53
N SER A 20 41.33 2.97 -25.61
CA SER A 20 42.61 3.66 -25.37
C SER A 20 43.63 3.25 -26.44
N GLY A 21 44.06 4.23 -27.24
CA GLY A 21 45.21 4.09 -28.15
C GLY A 21 46.52 4.15 -27.37
N THR A 22 47.44 3.26 -27.72
CA THR A 22 48.81 3.21 -27.21
C THR A 22 49.67 4.29 -27.86
N GLY A 23 50.30 5.13 -27.04
CA GLY A 23 51.26 6.17 -27.46
C GLY A 23 52.28 6.41 -26.36
N SER A 24 53.55 6.47 -26.74
CA SER A 24 54.72 6.18 -25.92
C SER A 24 55.38 7.42 -25.30
N LEU A 25 56.00 7.20 -24.12
CA LEU A 25 57.17 7.89 -23.52
C LEU A 25 57.09 9.39 -23.17
N ALA A 26 56.97 9.69 -21.87
CA ALA A 26 57.91 10.55 -21.14
C ALA A 26 57.79 10.32 -19.62
N LYS A 27 58.92 9.97 -18.99
CA LYS A 27 59.06 9.77 -17.55
C LYS A 27 58.88 11.11 -16.81
N SER A 28 57.84 11.18 -15.97
CA SER A 28 57.84 12.01 -14.77
C SER A 28 57.01 11.31 -13.70
N CYS A 29 57.68 10.85 -12.66
CA CYS A 29 57.09 10.17 -11.52
C CYS A 29 56.38 11.21 -10.66
N LEU A 30 55.12 11.49 -10.98
CA LEU A 30 54.19 12.15 -10.07
C LEU A 30 53.22 11.08 -9.59
N LEU A 31 53.36 10.66 -8.33
CA LEU A 31 52.44 9.75 -7.67
C LEU A 31 51.12 10.51 -7.41
N MET A 32 50.35 10.75 -8.48
CA MET A 32 48.96 11.17 -8.39
C MET A 32 48.18 9.98 -7.85
N LEU A 33 47.91 10.00 -6.54
CA LEU A 33 46.89 9.15 -5.94
C LEU A 33 45.54 9.64 -6.50
N THR A 34 45.17 9.15 -7.70
CA THR A 34 43.84 9.36 -8.25
C THR A 34 42.87 8.60 -7.36
N PHE A 35 42.31 9.29 -6.36
CA PHE A 35 41.02 8.91 -5.83
C PHE A 35 40.04 8.96 -7.00
N VAL A 36 39.78 7.80 -7.60
CA VAL A 36 38.57 7.63 -8.40
C VAL A 36 37.44 7.72 -7.39
N VAL A 37 36.96 8.94 -7.14
CA VAL A 37 35.67 9.16 -6.51
C VAL A 37 34.67 8.62 -7.52
N THR A 38 34.35 7.34 -7.41
CA THR A 38 33.14 6.82 -8.03
C THR A 38 32.01 7.59 -7.36
N ASN A 39 31.55 8.67 -8.00
CA ASN A 39 30.22 9.21 -7.79
C ASN A 39 29.25 8.12 -8.25
N LEU A 40 29.09 7.07 -7.42
CA LEU A 40 27.85 6.35 -7.39
C LEU A 40 26.86 7.40 -6.92
N ALA A 41 26.07 7.93 -7.85
CA ALA A 41 24.95 8.76 -7.49
C ALA A 41 24.17 8.03 -6.38
N GLN A 42 24.09 8.64 -5.20
CA GLN A 42 23.28 8.14 -4.10
C GLN A 42 21.87 7.92 -4.65
N ALA A 43 21.40 6.68 -4.72
CA ALA A 43 20.06 6.42 -5.21
C ALA A 43 19.08 6.76 -4.09
N CYS A 44 18.15 7.67 -4.31
CA CYS A 44 17.06 7.90 -3.36
C CYS A 44 15.87 7.02 -3.69
N ILE A 45 15.45 6.21 -2.72
CA ILE A 45 14.22 5.42 -2.76
C ILE A 45 13.11 6.28 -2.18
N ASN A 46 11.99 6.38 -2.91
CA ASN A 46 10.83 7.15 -2.48
C ASN A 46 9.77 6.24 -1.84
N ALA A 47 9.19 6.68 -0.72
CA ALA A 47 8.07 6.02 -0.08
C ALA A 47 6.95 7.04 0.19
N ASP A 48 5.79 6.84 -0.44
CA ASP A 48 4.58 7.61 -0.13
C ASP A 48 3.90 6.98 1.09
N VAL A 49 4.01 7.64 2.23
CA VAL A 49 3.55 7.14 3.53
C VAL A 49 2.42 8.02 4.02
N VAL A 50 1.38 7.39 4.56
CA VAL A 50 0.27 8.10 5.20
C VAL A 50 0.06 7.63 6.62
N ALA A 51 -0.34 8.55 7.50
CA ALA A 51 -0.89 8.22 8.80
C ALA A 51 -2.42 8.23 8.71
N LEU A 52 -3.08 7.19 9.21
CA LEU A 52 -4.54 7.10 9.27
C LEU A 52 -5.02 6.51 10.60
N ASP A 53 -6.28 6.78 10.94
CA ASP A 53 -6.97 6.15 12.06
C ASP A 53 -7.24 4.68 11.75
N GLN A 54 -6.97 3.81 12.72
CA GLN A 54 -7.17 2.38 12.59
C GLN A 54 -7.40 1.77 13.96
N VAL A 55 -8.64 1.33 14.19
CA VAL A 55 -8.95 0.49 15.35
C VAL A 55 -8.20 -0.83 15.23
N PHE A 56 -7.52 -1.23 16.30
CA PHE A 56 -6.89 -2.55 16.41
C PHE A 56 -7.16 -3.20 17.77
N TYR A 57 -7.11 -4.52 17.78
CA TYR A 57 -7.39 -5.34 18.95
C TYR A 57 -6.08 -5.79 19.59
N TYR A 58 -5.95 -5.60 20.90
CA TYR A 58 -4.82 -6.08 21.69
C TYR A 58 -4.86 -7.60 21.85
N ASN A 59 -6.05 -8.19 21.98
CA ASN A 59 -6.22 -9.61 22.22
C ASN A 59 -7.51 -10.17 21.60
N ARG A 60 -7.66 -11.50 21.67
CA ARG A 60 -8.83 -12.24 21.17
C ARG A 60 -10.06 -12.14 22.08
N LEU A 61 -9.94 -11.49 23.24
CA LEU A 61 -11.03 -11.29 24.21
C LEU A 61 -11.80 -9.99 23.96
N GLY A 62 -11.41 -9.21 22.93
CA GLY A 62 -12.10 -7.98 22.54
C GLY A 62 -11.50 -6.70 23.11
N ALA A 63 -10.39 -6.76 23.85
CA ALA A 63 -9.67 -5.56 24.24
C ALA A 63 -9.13 -4.87 22.96
N MET A 64 -9.44 -3.59 22.79
CA MET A 64 -9.14 -2.83 21.58
C MET A 64 -8.72 -1.40 21.89
N ASN A 65 -8.04 -0.77 20.94
CA ASN A 65 -7.74 0.66 20.95
C ASN A 65 -8.58 1.37 19.88
N PRO A 66 -9.69 2.03 20.25
CA PRO A 66 -10.52 2.78 19.31
C PRO A 66 -9.82 4.02 18.73
N ALA A 67 -8.86 4.59 19.47
CA ALA A 67 -8.04 5.73 19.06
C ALA A 67 -6.74 5.29 18.37
N GLY A 68 -6.67 4.02 17.93
CA GLY A 68 -5.52 3.48 17.25
C GLY A 68 -5.21 4.21 15.94
N MET A 69 -3.93 4.27 15.59
CA MET A 69 -3.42 4.90 14.39
C MET A 69 -2.25 4.10 13.84
N ILE A 70 -2.09 4.10 12.52
CA ILE A 70 -1.02 3.36 11.85
C ILE A 70 -0.41 4.16 10.72
N TYR A 71 0.83 3.81 10.35
CA TYR A 71 1.38 4.14 9.06
C TYR A 71 1.00 3.11 8.00
N ALA A 72 0.73 3.58 6.79
CA ALA A 72 0.54 2.73 5.62
C ALA A 72 1.19 3.35 4.38
N LEU A 73 1.49 2.53 3.38
CA LEU A 73 1.81 3.05 2.05
C LEU A 73 0.54 3.62 1.42
N LYS A 74 0.63 4.81 0.81
CA LYS A 74 -0.51 5.50 0.20
C LYS A 74 -1.31 4.63 -0.77
N ARG A 75 -0.63 3.76 -1.52
CA ARG A 75 -1.25 2.79 -2.46
C ARG A 75 -2.09 1.67 -1.82
N ASP A 76 -1.93 1.44 -0.51
CA ASP A 76 -2.67 0.41 0.24
C ASP A 76 -3.84 1.04 1.03
N VAL A 77 -4.17 2.31 0.79
CA VAL A 77 -5.21 3.08 1.49
C VAL A 77 -6.30 3.53 0.49
N VAL A 78 -7.55 3.45 0.92
CA VAL A 78 -8.75 3.87 0.19
C VAL A 78 -9.60 4.79 1.05
N ALA A 79 -10.56 5.47 0.44
CA ALA A 79 -11.53 6.29 1.17
C ALA A 79 -12.49 5.40 1.95
N ILE A 80 -12.93 5.83 3.13
CA ILE A 80 -14.04 5.17 3.86
C ILE A 80 -15.35 5.43 3.11
N THR A 81 -15.53 6.67 2.66
CA THR A 81 -16.68 7.14 1.88
C THR A 81 -16.22 7.93 0.67
N GLY A 82 -16.94 7.79 -0.45
CA GLY A 82 -16.57 8.44 -1.71
C GLY A 82 -15.35 7.79 -2.38
N THR A 83 -14.65 8.56 -3.21
CA THR A 83 -13.62 8.02 -4.12
C THR A 83 -12.19 8.39 -3.73
N GLN A 84 -11.97 9.38 -2.86
CA GLN A 84 -10.65 9.90 -2.53
C GLN A 84 -10.41 9.92 -1.01
N PRO A 85 -9.31 9.33 -0.52
CA PRO A 85 -8.96 9.41 0.89
C PRO A 85 -8.65 10.85 1.30
N SER A 86 -9.05 11.21 2.52
CA SER A 86 -8.80 12.52 3.11
C SER A 86 -8.70 12.41 4.64
N PRO A 87 -8.34 13.47 5.38
CA PRO A 87 -8.28 13.43 6.84
C PRO A 87 -9.58 12.91 7.48
N GLY A 88 -9.48 11.82 8.26
CA GLY A 88 -10.63 11.15 8.87
C GLY A 88 -11.49 10.30 7.92
N ASN A 89 -11.17 10.29 6.62
CA ASN A 89 -11.83 9.50 5.58
C ASN A 89 -10.81 8.60 4.86
N ALA A 90 -10.00 7.87 5.62
CA ALA A 90 -9.00 6.95 5.09
C ALA A 90 -9.05 5.63 5.83
N MET A 91 -9.00 4.52 5.10
CA MET A 91 -8.89 3.18 5.65
C MET A 91 -7.95 2.32 4.81
N LEU A 92 -7.39 1.27 5.41
CA LEU A 92 -6.70 0.25 4.63
C LEU A 92 -7.65 -0.36 3.60
N ARG A 93 -7.13 -0.66 2.40
CA ARG A 93 -7.90 -1.38 1.38
C ARG A 93 -8.39 -2.74 1.92
N PRO A 94 -9.54 -3.25 1.45
CA PRO A 94 -10.02 -4.58 1.81
C PRO A 94 -8.93 -5.65 1.66
N GLY A 95 -8.86 -6.57 2.62
CA GLY A 95 -7.87 -7.65 2.65
C GLY A 95 -6.48 -7.26 3.22
N LYS A 96 -6.21 -5.98 3.48
CA LYS A 96 -4.99 -5.57 4.19
C LYS A 96 -5.20 -5.60 5.70
N ARG A 97 -4.25 -6.22 6.40
CA ARG A 97 -4.24 -6.27 7.86
C ARG A 97 -3.47 -5.07 8.42
N PRO A 98 -3.96 -4.41 9.48
CA PRO A 98 -3.19 -3.42 10.23
C PRO A 98 -1.89 -4.03 10.76
N ARG A 99 -0.76 -3.44 10.40
CA ARG A 99 0.59 -3.82 10.85
C ARG A 99 1.48 -2.57 10.89
N PRO A 100 2.49 -2.52 11.78
CA PRO A 100 3.52 -1.49 11.70
C PRO A 100 4.17 -1.48 10.32
N LEU A 101 4.40 -0.28 9.78
CA LEU A 101 5.02 -0.11 8.45
C LEU A 101 6.50 -0.51 8.52
N VAL A 102 6.96 -1.27 7.53
CA VAL A 102 8.37 -1.62 7.36
C VAL A 102 8.84 -1.10 6.01
N LEU A 103 9.87 -0.26 6.02
CA LEU A 103 10.56 0.24 4.83
C LEU A 103 11.96 -0.37 4.75
N ARG A 104 12.50 -0.44 3.54
CA ARG A 104 13.86 -0.93 3.29
C ARG A 104 14.61 0.05 2.41
N VAL A 105 15.90 0.21 2.66
CA VAL A 105 16.83 1.01 1.88
C VAL A 105 18.21 0.36 1.96
N ASN A 106 19.05 0.49 0.93
CA ASN A 106 20.39 -0.08 0.98
C ASN A 106 21.38 0.90 1.64
N GLU A 107 22.41 0.37 2.28
CA GLU A 107 23.51 1.18 2.79
C GLU A 107 24.18 1.98 1.65
N GLY A 108 24.38 3.27 1.88
CA GLY A 108 24.89 4.22 0.89
C GLY A 108 23.81 4.85 0.00
N ASP A 109 22.53 4.51 0.20
CA ASP A 109 21.38 5.14 -0.47
C ASP A 109 20.64 6.13 0.45
N CYS A 110 19.62 6.81 -0.07
CA CYS A 110 18.73 7.69 0.71
C CYS A 110 17.31 7.15 0.69
N LEU A 111 16.57 7.37 1.79
CA LEU A 111 15.15 7.16 1.87
C LEU A 111 14.44 8.51 1.90
N THR A 112 13.63 8.80 0.89
CA THR A 112 12.77 9.98 0.84
C THR A 112 11.33 9.56 1.13
N VAL A 113 10.81 10.00 2.27
CA VAL A 113 9.44 9.74 2.72
C VAL A 113 8.56 10.94 2.36
N ASN A 114 7.63 10.75 1.43
CA ASN A 114 6.56 11.71 1.17
C ASN A 114 5.41 11.39 2.12
N PHE A 115 5.40 12.05 3.26
CA PHE A 115 4.46 11.83 4.33
C PHE A 115 3.20 12.68 4.12
N THR A 116 2.02 12.07 4.20
CA THR A 116 0.73 12.78 4.28
C THR A 116 -0.01 12.39 5.56
N ASN A 117 -0.45 13.38 6.33
CA ASN A 117 -1.24 13.12 7.53
C ASN A 117 -2.74 13.07 7.18
N TRP A 118 -3.36 11.88 7.25
CA TRP A 118 -4.81 11.68 7.07
C TRP A 118 -5.52 11.26 8.36
N LEU A 119 -4.89 11.48 9.50
CA LEU A 119 -5.57 11.38 10.79
C LEU A 119 -6.79 12.30 10.81
N SER A 120 -7.87 11.86 11.46
CA SER A 120 -9.03 12.72 11.74
C SER A 120 -8.56 13.99 12.46
N PRO A 121 -9.01 15.19 12.02
CA PRO A 121 -8.65 16.46 12.65
C PRO A 121 -9.02 16.55 14.13
N SER A 122 -10.06 15.81 14.54
CA SER A 122 -10.52 15.70 15.91
C SER A 122 -10.72 14.23 16.29
N LEU A 123 -10.34 13.89 17.53
CA LEU A 123 -10.73 12.65 18.18
C LEU A 123 -12.24 12.72 18.44
N THR A 124 -13.06 12.36 17.45
CA THR A 124 -14.52 12.43 17.56
C THR A 124 -15.09 11.07 17.23
N GLY A 125 -15.20 10.24 18.26
CA GLY A 125 -16.31 9.30 18.40
C GLY A 125 -17.42 10.00 19.18
N SER A 126 -18.56 10.19 18.57
CA SER A 126 -19.75 10.71 19.22
C SER A 126 -20.41 9.56 20.01
N LEU A 127 -20.55 9.69 21.33
CA LEU A 127 -21.76 9.26 22.01
C LEU A 127 -22.52 10.51 22.48
N LEU A 128 -23.85 10.39 22.45
CA LEU A 128 -24.85 11.46 22.54
C LEU A 128 -24.63 12.38 23.75
N ASN A 129 -25.12 13.63 23.60
CA ASN A 129 -25.17 14.74 24.57
C ASN A 129 -25.10 14.34 26.06
N PRO A 130 -24.49 15.19 26.92
CA PRO A 130 -24.58 15.04 28.37
C PRO A 130 -26.03 14.78 28.79
N VAL A 131 -26.28 13.65 29.44
CA VAL A 131 -27.58 13.37 30.04
C VAL A 131 -27.87 14.49 31.03
N VAL A 132 -28.99 15.17 30.81
CA VAL A 132 -29.49 16.23 31.69
C VAL A 132 -29.60 15.67 33.12
N PRO A 133 -29.25 16.41 34.20
CA PRO A 133 -29.05 15.87 35.55
C PRO A 133 -30.28 15.25 36.27
N SER A 134 -31.33 14.83 35.57
CA SER A 134 -32.55 14.26 36.17
C SER A 134 -32.68 12.74 36.07
N THR A 135 -31.64 11.99 35.70
CA THR A 135 -31.66 10.52 35.76
C THR A 135 -30.72 9.98 36.84
N PRO A 136 -31.22 9.16 37.78
CA PRO A 136 -30.42 8.52 38.82
C PRO A 136 -29.82 7.22 38.28
N ASP A 137 -28.79 7.30 37.45
CA ASP A 137 -27.98 6.12 37.10
C ASP A 137 -26.50 6.35 37.51
N PRO A 138 -26.00 5.69 38.57
CA PRO A 138 -24.61 5.81 39.02
C PRO A 138 -23.59 5.20 38.03
N ASN A 139 -24.02 4.58 36.92
CA ASN A 139 -23.14 4.09 35.85
C ASN A 139 -23.09 4.99 34.60
N ALA A 140 -23.72 6.17 34.62
CA ALA A 140 -23.72 7.11 33.49
C ALA A 140 -22.48 8.04 33.43
N THR A 141 -21.28 7.52 33.70
CA THR A 141 -20.06 8.23 33.27
C THR A 141 -20.01 8.21 31.76
N ALA A 142 -20.20 9.37 31.12
CA ALA A 142 -19.93 9.54 29.70
C ALA A 142 -18.51 9.03 29.42
N THR A 143 -18.38 8.00 28.59
CA THR A 143 -17.10 7.51 28.12
C THR A 143 -16.47 8.61 27.26
N ARG A 144 -15.58 9.40 27.87
CA ARG A 144 -14.75 10.33 27.14
C ARG A 144 -13.80 9.49 26.29
N ASN A 145 -14.02 9.50 24.99
CA ASN A 145 -13.24 8.80 23.98
C ASN A 145 -12.17 9.71 23.35
N ASP A 146 -11.72 10.68 24.15
CA ASP A 146 -10.56 11.54 23.93
C ASP A 146 -9.25 10.88 24.39
N ASP A 147 -9.29 9.59 24.73
CA ASP A 147 -8.14 8.75 25.10
C ASP A 147 -7.31 8.38 23.86
N GLY A 148 -6.84 9.42 23.16
CA GLY A 148 -5.95 9.37 22.02
C GLY A 148 -4.76 10.30 22.21
N PRO A 149 -3.85 10.40 21.23
CA PRO A 149 -2.68 11.25 21.38
C PRO A 149 -3.05 12.71 21.63
N ALA A 150 -2.25 13.42 22.43
CA ALA A 150 -2.47 14.83 22.78
C ALA A 150 -2.57 15.77 21.57
N THR A 151 -2.14 15.34 20.38
CA THR A 151 -2.26 16.07 19.13
C THR A 151 -2.58 15.13 17.97
N ARG A 152 -3.21 15.69 16.94
CA ARG A 152 -3.48 15.04 15.65
C ARG A 152 -2.46 15.41 14.58
N THR A 153 -1.49 16.26 14.92
CA THR A 153 -0.27 16.41 14.13
C THR A 153 0.50 15.10 14.16
N ALA A 154 1.19 14.79 13.07
CA ALA A 154 1.98 13.58 12.94
C ALA A 154 3.24 13.85 12.11
N SER A 155 4.23 13.00 12.24
CA SER A 155 5.46 13.03 11.44
C SER A 155 5.98 11.61 11.19
N PHE A 156 7.13 11.47 10.54
CA PHE A 156 7.79 10.18 10.34
C PHE A 156 9.29 10.36 10.66
N HIS A 157 9.62 10.36 11.95
CA HIS A 157 11.00 10.45 12.43
C HIS A 157 11.62 9.05 12.46
N VAL A 158 12.90 8.94 12.08
CA VAL A 158 13.63 7.67 12.10
C VAL A 158 14.87 7.82 12.99
N ILE A 159 14.78 7.31 14.21
CA ILE A 159 15.85 7.49 15.20
C ILE A 159 17.11 6.74 14.77
N GLY A 160 18.26 7.42 14.81
CA GLY A 160 19.57 6.85 14.48
C GLY A 160 19.95 6.93 12.99
N MET A 161 19.02 7.30 12.10
CA MET A 161 19.37 7.64 10.71
C MET A 161 19.72 9.12 10.59
N GLN A 162 20.61 9.47 9.67
CA GLN A 162 20.97 10.87 9.44
C GLN A 162 19.90 11.57 8.59
N ALA A 163 19.21 12.55 9.16
CA ALA A 163 18.32 13.44 8.40
C ALA A 163 19.11 14.38 7.48
N SER A 164 18.53 14.75 6.33
CA SER A 164 19.16 15.66 5.37
C SER A 164 19.23 17.11 5.84
N ASP A 165 18.25 17.52 6.65
CA ASP A 165 18.14 18.85 7.25
C ASP A 165 17.28 18.76 8.53
N ILE A 166 17.03 19.92 9.16
CA ILE A 166 16.24 20.00 10.40
C ILE A 166 14.75 19.67 10.21
N ILE A 167 14.19 19.84 9.00
CA ILE A 167 12.80 19.49 8.71
C ILE A 167 12.67 17.99 8.49
N ALA A 168 13.68 17.38 7.84
CA ALA A 168 13.79 15.94 7.64
C ALA A 168 13.95 15.16 8.95
N ASP A 169 14.40 15.79 10.03
CA ASP A 169 14.33 15.19 11.38
C ASP A 169 12.88 14.91 11.81
N ALA A 170 11.88 15.48 11.13
CA ALA A 170 10.47 15.18 11.34
C ALA A 170 10.02 15.38 12.80
N SER A 171 10.65 16.33 13.49
CA SER A 171 10.36 16.69 14.88
C SER A 171 10.12 18.20 14.98
N ASN A 172 9.79 18.69 16.18
CA ASN A 172 9.62 20.11 16.45
C ASN A 172 10.65 20.59 17.47
N VAL A 173 11.93 20.55 17.08
CA VAL A 173 13.06 20.98 17.91
C VAL A 173 13.65 22.31 17.42
N GLY A 174 13.89 23.23 18.36
CA GLY A 174 14.52 24.54 18.09
C GLY A 174 13.57 25.61 17.51
N TYR A 175 14.14 26.77 17.17
CA TYR A 175 13.44 27.87 16.49
C TYR A 175 13.53 27.65 14.97
N ILE A 176 12.55 26.95 14.42
CA ILE A 176 12.44 26.68 12.97
C ILE A 176 11.25 27.43 12.39
N ALA A 177 11.42 28.01 11.19
CA ALA A 177 10.37 28.79 10.52
C ALA A 177 9.15 27.93 10.11
N SER A 178 9.36 26.63 9.94
CA SER A 178 8.32 25.64 9.68
C SER A 178 8.59 24.39 10.51
N SER A 179 7.54 23.83 11.12
CA SER A 179 7.66 22.58 11.88
C SER A 179 7.92 21.39 10.95
N GLY A 180 8.72 20.43 11.41
CA GLY A 180 8.84 19.09 10.82
C GLY A 180 7.61 18.20 11.10
N LEU A 181 6.59 18.72 11.79
CA LEU A 181 5.31 18.05 12.00
C LEU A 181 4.30 18.44 10.92
N ALA A 182 3.45 17.50 10.52
CA ALA A 182 2.36 17.72 9.58
C ALA A 182 1.01 17.76 10.30
N SER A 183 0.23 18.80 10.08
CA SER A 183 -1.16 18.89 10.51
C SER A 183 -2.07 17.93 9.73
N PRO A 184 -3.25 17.54 10.23
CA PRO A 184 -4.24 16.79 9.45
C PRO A 184 -4.48 17.43 8.07
N GLY A 185 -4.26 16.68 7.00
CA GLY A 185 -4.34 17.12 5.60
C GLY A 185 -3.04 17.65 5.00
N GLU A 186 -2.04 17.95 5.83
CA GLU A 186 -0.74 18.44 5.38
C GLU A 186 0.15 17.30 4.89
N SER A 187 1.05 17.61 3.96
CA SER A 187 2.12 16.73 3.52
C SER A 187 3.49 17.34 3.78
N LYS A 188 4.46 16.50 4.12
CA LYS A 188 5.87 16.84 4.33
C LYS A 188 6.75 15.81 3.63
N THR A 189 7.94 16.22 3.24
CA THR A 189 8.95 15.31 2.69
C THR A 189 10.13 15.24 3.65
N TYR A 190 10.49 14.03 4.07
CA TYR A 190 11.65 13.78 4.93
C TYR A 190 12.67 12.94 4.18
N THR A 191 13.94 13.33 4.18
CA THR A 191 15.01 12.54 3.55
C THR A 191 16.02 12.08 4.60
N PHE A 192 16.24 10.76 4.65
CA PHE A 192 17.17 10.11 5.56
C PHE A 192 18.30 9.42 4.77
N TYR A 193 19.54 9.61 5.19
CA TYR A 193 20.71 8.93 4.62
C TYR A 193 20.96 7.61 5.34
N ALA A 194 21.01 6.53 4.56
CA ALA A 194 21.25 5.18 5.06
C ALA A 194 22.77 4.91 5.14
N GLN A 195 23.41 5.43 6.18
CA GLN A 195 24.88 5.35 6.30
C GLN A 195 25.41 4.00 6.76
N LYS A 196 24.61 3.23 7.49
CA LYS A 196 25.05 1.98 8.12
C LYS A 196 23.92 0.96 8.10
N GLU A 197 24.26 -0.30 7.85
CA GLU A 197 23.36 -1.44 7.97
C GLU A 197 22.73 -1.52 9.38
N GLY A 198 21.44 -1.84 9.46
CA GLY A 198 20.74 -2.05 10.71
C GLY A 198 19.23 -1.81 10.64
N THR A 199 18.51 -2.16 11.70
CA THR A 199 17.10 -1.81 11.87
C THR A 199 16.97 -0.53 12.69
N TYR A 200 16.29 0.45 12.13
CA TYR A 200 16.02 1.73 12.74
C TYR A 200 14.54 1.86 13.08
N PHE A 201 14.23 2.45 14.23
CA PHE A 201 12.86 2.63 14.70
C PHE A 201 12.27 3.92 14.13
N ALA A 202 11.09 3.82 13.51
CA ALA A 202 10.37 4.97 12.97
C ALA A 202 9.14 5.27 13.82
N TYR A 203 8.87 6.54 14.11
CA TYR A 203 7.70 6.96 14.90
C TYR A 203 7.34 8.43 14.65
N SER A 204 6.16 8.83 15.13
CA SER A 204 5.75 10.24 15.08
C SER A 204 6.31 10.99 16.28
N ALA A 205 7.11 12.03 16.02
CA ALA A 205 7.66 12.90 17.05
C ALA A 205 6.67 13.98 17.54
N ALA A 206 5.41 13.94 17.09
CA ALA A 206 4.41 14.95 17.40
C ALA A 206 3.87 14.87 18.84
N ALA A 207 3.77 13.66 19.39
CA ALA A 207 3.34 13.39 20.76
C ALA A 207 4.24 12.31 21.36
N MET A 208 5.21 12.70 22.18
CA MET A 208 6.26 11.80 22.70
C MET A 208 6.05 11.35 24.15
N THR A 209 5.15 12.00 24.89
CA THR A 209 4.92 11.70 26.31
C THR A 209 4.14 10.39 26.47
N GLY A 210 4.80 9.31 26.90
CA GLY A 210 4.15 8.03 27.16
C GLY A 210 3.49 7.99 28.55
N GLY A 211 2.16 7.93 28.59
CA GLY A 211 1.34 7.74 29.80
C GLY A 211 -0.13 7.49 29.42
N GLU A 212 -0.94 6.98 30.35
CA GLU A 212 -2.40 6.84 30.22
C GLU A 212 -3.08 8.23 30.16
N GLY A 213 -4.10 8.43 29.31
CA GLY A 213 -4.73 9.73 29.03
C GLY A 213 -4.18 10.42 27.77
N ASN A 214 -4.07 11.77 27.77
CA ASN A 214 -3.55 12.63 26.67
C ASN A 214 -2.11 12.23 26.23
N GLY A 215 -1.95 11.04 25.66
CA GLY A 215 -0.71 10.28 25.61
C GLY A 215 0.09 10.49 24.33
N GLY A 216 1.16 9.71 24.22
CA GLY A 216 2.08 9.72 23.09
C GLY A 216 1.51 8.99 21.88
N SER A 217 1.96 9.31 20.67
CA SER A 217 1.48 8.66 19.45
C SER A 217 1.94 7.20 19.30
N VAL A 218 3.07 6.84 19.91
CA VAL A 218 3.64 5.48 19.88
C VAL A 218 2.73 4.42 20.53
N PRO A 219 2.21 4.59 21.77
CA PRO A 219 1.28 3.61 22.35
C PRO A 219 -0.03 3.46 21.56
N HIS A 220 -0.42 4.46 20.76
CA HIS A 220 -1.56 4.35 19.83
C HIS A 220 -1.20 3.72 18.48
N GLY A 221 0.03 3.25 18.28
CA GLY A 221 0.42 2.44 17.12
C GLY A 221 1.15 3.18 16.00
N LEU A 222 1.45 4.48 16.17
CA LEU A 222 2.10 5.29 15.14
C LEU A 222 3.63 5.10 15.13
N PHE A 223 4.04 3.88 14.80
CA PHE A 223 5.42 3.46 14.67
C PHE A 223 5.64 2.48 13.51
N GLY A 224 6.89 2.27 13.17
CA GLY A 224 7.34 1.37 12.12
C GLY A 224 8.83 1.09 12.23
N ALA A 225 9.40 0.48 11.19
CA ALA A 225 10.82 0.22 11.09
C ALA A 225 11.36 0.59 9.71
N VAL A 226 12.61 1.06 9.68
CA VAL A 226 13.39 1.20 8.46
C VAL A 226 14.58 0.26 8.58
N ASN A 227 14.63 -0.76 7.71
CA ASN A 227 15.79 -1.64 7.62
C ASN A 227 16.76 -1.07 6.58
N VAL A 228 17.97 -0.74 7.02
CA VAL A 228 19.08 -0.50 6.13
C VAL A 228 19.76 -1.84 5.87
N GLU A 229 19.64 -2.33 4.65
CA GLU A 229 20.22 -3.59 4.19
C GLU A 229 21.62 -3.35 3.60
N ASN A 230 22.41 -4.42 3.45
CA ASN A 230 23.74 -4.33 2.83
C ASN A 230 23.72 -3.67 1.45
N LYS A 231 24.79 -2.97 1.10
CA LYS A 231 24.94 -2.34 -0.23
C LYS A 231 24.78 -3.36 -1.36
N GLY A 232 23.89 -3.05 -2.31
CA GLY A 232 23.61 -3.91 -3.46
C GLY A 232 22.59 -5.03 -3.17
N SER A 233 21.94 -5.03 -2.01
CA SER A 233 20.88 -5.97 -1.71
C SER A 233 19.66 -5.74 -2.59
N GLU A 234 19.05 -6.85 -3.00
CA GLU A 234 17.76 -6.88 -3.70
C GLU A 234 16.68 -7.34 -2.72
N TRP A 235 15.54 -6.65 -2.72
CA TRP A 235 14.45 -6.94 -1.81
C TRP A 235 13.18 -7.26 -2.58
N TYR A 236 12.65 -8.45 -2.34
CA TYR A 236 11.46 -8.95 -3.00
C TYR A 236 10.26 -8.95 -2.06
N ARG A 237 9.06 -8.83 -2.64
CA ARG A 237 7.82 -9.00 -1.90
C ARG A 237 7.67 -10.46 -1.49
N SER A 238 7.31 -10.68 -0.22
CA SER A 238 7.07 -12.03 0.29
C SER A 238 5.90 -12.74 -0.39
N GLN A 239 4.92 -11.97 -0.90
CA GLN A 239 3.74 -12.49 -1.59
C GLN A 239 3.38 -11.54 -2.73
N VAL A 240 3.05 -12.12 -3.87
CA VAL A 240 2.50 -11.45 -5.04
C VAL A 240 1.23 -12.19 -5.45
N THR A 241 0.28 -11.47 -6.05
CA THR A 241 -0.89 -12.12 -6.64
C THR A 241 -0.48 -12.88 -7.90
N GLU A 242 -1.29 -13.84 -8.33
CA GLU A 242 -1.11 -14.48 -9.65
C GLU A 242 -1.04 -13.43 -10.77
N GLN A 243 -1.85 -12.36 -10.67
CA GLN A 243 -1.86 -11.27 -11.64
C GLN A 243 -0.55 -10.52 -11.72
N ASP A 244 0.00 -10.16 -10.56
CA ASP A 244 1.27 -9.45 -10.49
C ASP A 244 2.41 -10.34 -11.02
N LEU A 245 2.36 -11.65 -10.76
CA LEU A 245 3.35 -12.60 -11.26
C LEU A 245 3.24 -12.81 -12.77
N ALA A 246 2.02 -12.84 -13.33
CA ALA A 246 1.79 -12.95 -14.76
C ALA A 246 2.24 -11.70 -15.52
N LEU A 247 2.02 -10.51 -14.96
CA LEU A 247 2.50 -9.24 -15.53
C LEU A 247 4.04 -9.16 -15.53
N ALA A 248 4.70 -9.81 -14.57
CA ALA A 248 6.16 -9.89 -14.50
C ALA A 248 6.75 -11.03 -15.35
N ALA A 249 5.93 -11.94 -15.89
CA ALA A 249 6.42 -13.06 -16.70
C ALA A 249 6.82 -12.59 -18.10
N THR A 250 8.05 -12.91 -18.51
CA THR A 250 8.60 -12.51 -19.82
C THR A 250 8.63 -13.66 -20.82
N ASN A 251 8.72 -14.90 -20.32
CA ASN A 251 8.74 -16.11 -21.14
C ASN A 251 8.29 -17.32 -20.30
N SER A 252 8.28 -18.51 -20.89
CA SER A 252 8.14 -19.78 -20.16
C SER A 252 9.23 -20.79 -20.54
N THR A 253 9.60 -21.63 -19.59
CA THR A 253 10.50 -22.78 -19.79
C THR A 253 9.73 -24.07 -19.56
N GLU A 254 9.91 -25.04 -20.44
CA GLU A 254 9.32 -26.37 -20.29
C GLU A 254 10.27 -27.31 -19.53
N LEU A 255 9.76 -27.94 -18.46
CA LEU A 255 10.45 -28.99 -17.72
C LEU A 255 9.40 -30.04 -17.28
N ASP A 256 9.69 -31.32 -17.48
CA ASP A 256 8.79 -32.43 -17.15
C ASP A 256 7.37 -32.31 -17.75
N GLY A 257 7.25 -31.76 -18.96
CA GLY A 257 5.97 -31.51 -19.64
C GLY A 257 5.13 -30.41 -18.98
N LYS A 258 5.72 -29.59 -18.11
CA LYS A 258 5.10 -28.44 -17.45
C LYS A 258 5.80 -27.14 -17.85
N TYR A 259 5.03 -26.07 -17.96
CA TYR A 259 5.54 -24.73 -18.26
C TYR A 259 5.73 -23.94 -16.97
N TYR A 260 6.93 -23.40 -16.79
CA TYR A 260 7.30 -22.53 -15.66
C TYR A 260 7.56 -21.12 -16.19
N PRO A 261 6.99 -20.06 -15.56
CA PRO A 261 7.20 -18.70 -16.02
C PRO A 261 8.61 -18.21 -15.67
N VAL A 262 9.26 -17.54 -16.63
CA VAL A 262 10.49 -16.77 -16.41
C VAL A 262 10.07 -15.38 -15.96
N ILE A 263 10.36 -15.06 -14.69
CA ILE A 263 9.92 -13.81 -14.05
C ILE A 263 11.00 -12.74 -14.16
N ASP A 264 10.63 -11.57 -14.68
CA ASP A 264 11.42 -10.35 -14.52
C ASP A 264 11.17 -9.77 -13.12
N TYR A 265 12.12 -10.01 -12.24
CA TYR A 265 12.09 -9.52 -10.86
C TYR A 265 12.25 -8.00 -10.74
N ALA A 266 12.67 -7.32 -11.82
CA ALA A 266 12.76 -5.86 -11.90
C ALA A 266 11.51 -5.23 -12.54
N ALA A 267 10.51 -6.03 -12.92
CA ALA A 267 9.28 -5.53 -13.52
C ALA A 267 8.54 -4.59 -12.55
N VAL A 268 8.18 -3.41 -13.07
CA VAL A 268 7.39 -2.40 -12.36
C VAL A 268 5.94 -2.43 -12.84
N TYR A 269 5.01 -2.01 -11.98
CA TYR A 269 3.61 -1.91 -12.39
C TYR A 269 3.45 -0.96 -13.60
N PRO A 270 2.62 -1.32 -14.58
CA PRO A 270 2.30 -0.44 -15.69
C PRO A 270 1.64 0.86 -15.18
N GLN A 271 1.81 1.95 -15.93
CA GLN A 271 1.24 3.26 -15.57
C GLN A 271 -0.30 3.26 -15.59
N VAL A 272 -0.90 2.31 -16.30
CA VAL A 272 -2.35 2.09 -16.35
C VAL A 272 -2.64 0.82 -15.57
N GLU A 273 -3.71 0.83 -14.78
CA GLU A 273 -4.20 -0.37 -14.10
C GLU A 273 -4.64 -1.41 -15.14
N THR A 274 -3.82 -2.45 -15.34
CA THR A 274 -4.11 -3.56 -16.26
C THR A 274 -4.48 -4.84 -15.53
N ARG A 275 -4.51 -4.82 -14.18
CA ARG A 275 -5.01 -5.93 -13.39
C ARG A 275 -6.48 -6.15 -13.73
N LYS A 276 -6.85 -7.37 -14.08
CA LYS A 276 -8.28 -7.71 -14.19
C LYS A 276 -8.86 -7.60 -12.77
N PRO A 277 -10.08 -7.06 -12.58
CA PRO A 277 -10.68 -7.02 -11.26
C PRO A 277 -10.57 -8.40 -10.59
N GLN A 278 -10.25 -8.43 -9.29
CA GLN A 278 -10.29 -9.65 -8.50
C GLN A 278 -11.66 -10.31 -8.72
N GLU A 279 -11.72 -11.61 -8.94
CA GLU A 279 -12.89 -12.36 -9.42
C GLU A 279 -14.25 -11.77 -8.97
N GLU A 280 -14.76 -10.82 -9.77
CA GLU A 280 -16.05 -10.18 -9.52
C GLU A 280 -17.11 -11.02 -10.21
N LEU A 281 -18.13 -11.39 -9.44
CA LEU A 281 -19.34 -12.02 -9.94
C LEU A 281 -20.40 -10.95 -10.14
N THR A 282 -20.80 -10.76 -11.39
CA THR A 282 -21.92 -9.89 -11.77
C THR A 282 -23.17 -10.75 -12.00
N LEU A 283 -24.28 -10.40 -11.36
CA LEU A 283 -25.58 -11.05 -11.56
C LEU A 283 -26.56 -10.06 -12.21
N VAL A 284 -26.92 -10.30 -13.47
CA VAL A 284 -27.87 -9.46 -14.21
C VAL A 284 -29.20 -10.19 -14.34
N ALA A 285 -30.27 -9.61 -13.80
CA ALA A 285 -31.62 -10.17 -13.91
C ALA A 285 -32.10 -10.22 -15.37
N THR A 286 -32.76 -11.31 -15.74
CA THR A 286 -33.52 -11.47 -16.98
C THR A 286 -34.98 -11.75 -16.65
N GLU A 287 -35.84 -11.96 -17.65
CA GLU A 287 -37.30 -12.12 -17.45
C GLU A 287 -37.69 -13.25 -16.47
N SER A 288 -36.84 -14.27 -16.30
CA SER A 288 -37.11 -15.43 -15.43
C SER A 288 -35.85 -16.06 -14.80
N ALA A 289 -34.70 -15.42 -14.91
CA ALA A 289 -33.41 -15.96 -14.46
C ALA A 289 -32.40 -14.84 -14.16
N TYR A 290 -31.17 -15.22 -13.83
CA TYR A 290 -30.02 -14.32 -13.78
C TYR A 290 -28.94 -14.78 -14.73
N THR A 291 -28.27 -13.83 -15.39
CA THR A 291 -27.02 -14.07 -16.11
C THR A 291 -25.86 -13.76 -15.15
N ALA A 292 -25.09 -14.79 -14.83
CA ALA A 292 -23.90 -14.72 -14.00
C ALA A 292 -22.65 -14.61 -14.87
N THR A 293 -21.85 -13.58 -14.64
CA THR A 293 -20.57 -13.38 -15.34
C THR A 293 -19.45 -13.35 -14.32
N MET A 294 -18.44 -14.20 -14.52
CA MET A 294 -17.21 -14.24 -13.72
C MET A 294 -16.07 -13.59 -14.50
N SER A 295 -15.31 -12.73 -13.84
CA SER A 295 -14.03 -12.24 -14.38
C SER A 295 -12.87 -13.08 -13.84
N LYS A 296 -12.35 -14.03 -14.64
CA LYS A 296 -11.15 -14.82 -14.28
C LYS A 296 -9.87 -14.28 -14.94
N LEU A 297 -8.74 -14.48 -14.24
CA LEU A 297 -7.47 -13.94 -14.69
C LEU A 297 -6.88 -14.69 -15.89
N THR A 298 -6.70 -16.01 -15.77
CA THR A 298 -5.85 -16.81 -16.67
C THR A 298 -6.61 -17.55 -17.77
N SER A 299 -7.93 -17.41 -17.85
CA SER A 299 -8.68 -17.97 -18.97
C SER A 299 -9.87 -17.11 -19.35
N ASN A 300 -10.17 -17.03 -20.65
CA ASN A 300 -11.43 -16.50 -21.17
C ASN A 300 -12.61 -17.46 -20.92
N LYS A 301 -12.44 -18.54 -20.14
CA LYS A 301 -13.53 -19.42 -19.73
C LYS A 301 -13.99 -19.00 -18.34
N GLY A 302 -15.16 -18.38 -18.27
CA GLY A 302 -15.87 -18.11 -17.02
C GLY A 302 -16.36 -19.41 -16.39
N PHE A 303 -17.67 -19.60 -16.32
CA PHE A 303 -18.26 -20.88 -15.93
C PHE A 303 -17.86 -21.97 -16.94
N THR A 304 -17.74 -23.21 -16.46
CA THR A 304 -17.43 -24.36 -17.30
C THR A 304 -18.61 -25.32 -17.32
N GLU A 305 -18.71 -26.17 -18.34
CA GLU A 305 -19.77 -27.21 -18.39
C GLU A 305 -19.80 -28.13 -17.16
N LEU A 306 -18.67 -28.28 -16.45
CA LEU A 306 -18.61 -29.01 -15.18
C LEU A 306 -19.35 -28.32 -14.04
N ASP A 307 -19.72 -27.05 -14.19
CA ASP A 307 -20.45 -26.27 -13.20
C ASP A 307 -21.97 -26.32 -13.41
N ARG A 308 -22.42 -26.89 -14.52
CA ARG A 308 -23.84 -27.14 -14.78
C ARG A 308 -24.44 -28.01 -13.67
N ASN A 309 -25.64 -27.65 -13.24
CA ASN A 309 -26.40 -28.26 -12.13
C ASN A 309 -25.79 -28.06 -10.73
N LYS A 310 -24.69 -27.31 -10.58
CA LYS A 310 -24.19 -26.93 -9.26
C LYS A 310 -24.87 -25.67 -8.75
N LYS A 311 -24.83 -25.48 -7.43
CA LYS A 311 -25.30 -24.24 -6.80
C LYS A 311 -24.25 -23.14 -6.83
N LEU A 312 -24.66 -21.94 -7.24
CA LEU A 312 -23.94 -20.69 -7.03
C LEU A 312 -24.43 -20.08 -5.72
N ILE A 313 -23.51 -19.83 -4.79
CA ILE A 313 -23.82 -19.36 -3.43
C ILE A 313 -23.17 -18.00 -3.24
N VAL A 314 -23.95 -16.98 -2.88
CA VAL A 314 -23.50 -15.60 -2.63
C VAL A 314 -24.15 -15.08 -1.34
N GLY A 315 -23.46 -15.20 -0.20
CA GLY A 315 -24.11 -14.96 1.10
C GLY A 315 -25.30 -15.90 1.30
N ASP A 316 -26.50 -15.34 1.49
CA ASP A 316 -27.75 -16.09 1.65
C ASP A 316 -28.38 -16.52 0.32
N PHE A 317 -27.95 -15.93 -0.81
CA PHE A 317 -28.46 -16.28 -2.13
C PHE A 317 -27.95 -17.63 -2.59
N VAL A 318 -28.87 -18.48 -3.01
CA VAL A 318 -28.56 -19.78 -3.61
C VAL A 318 -29.31 -19.93 -4.93
N GLY A 319 -28.56 -20.03 -6.03
CA GLY A 319 -29.11 -20.26 -7.36
C GLY A 319 -28.52 -21.47 -8.05
N THR A 320 -29.29 -22.12 -8.92
CA THR A 320 -28.82 -23.30 -9.68
C THR A 320 -28.32 -22.88 -11.05
N ILE A 321 -27.10 -23.30 -11.41
CA ILE A 321 -26.54 -23.09 -12.74
C ILE A 321 -27.22 -24.05 -13.72
N ILE A 322 -28.15 -23.55 -14.53
CA ILE A 322 -28.90 -24.38 -15.49
C ILE A 322 -28.24 -24.47 -16.87
N ALA A 323 -27.44 -23.47 -17.22
CA ALA A 323 -26.72 -23.43 -18.49
C ALA A 323 -25.41 -22.67 -18.33
N VAL A 324 -24.42 -23.06 -19.15
CA VAL A 324 -23.18 -22.32 -19.34
C VAL A 324 -23.14 -21.88 -20.80
N ASN A 325 -23.04 -20.57 -20.99
CA ASN A 325 -23.10 -19.93 -22.29
C ASN A 325 -21.74 -19.99 -22.99
N ALA A 326 -21.75 -19.87 -24.32
CA ALA A 326 -20.54 -19.96 -25.13
C ALA A 326 -19.51 -18.83 -24.84
N ASP A 327 -19.98 -17.71 -24.28
CA ASP A 327 -19.14 -16.59 -23.84
C ASP A 327 -18.53 -16.79 -22.45
N GLY A 328 -18.82 -17.92 -21.78
CA GLY A 328 -18.36 -18.24 -20.44
C GLY A 328 -19.23 -17.67 -19.31
N SER A 329 -20.35 -17.01 -19.61
CA SER A 329 -21.36 -16.68 -18.59
C SER A 329 -22.21 -17.92 -18.24
N ALA A 330 -22.98 -17.85 -17.16
CA ALA A 330 -23.92 -18.90 -16.77
C ALA A 330 -25.33 -18.34 -16.56
N THR A 331 -26.33 -19.15 -16.88
CA THR A 331 -27.72 -18.86 -16.57
C THR A 331 -28.09 -19.51 -15.25
N ILE A 332 -28.58 -18.71 -14.32
CA ILE A 332 -28.91 -19.10 -12.95
C ILE A 332 -30.41 -18.98 -12.74
N THR A 333 -31.04 -20.05 -12.26
CA THR A 333 -32.44 -20.01 -11.80
C THR A 333 -32.50 -20.10 -10.29
N THR A 334 -33.34 -19.26 -9.70
CA THR A 334 -33.66 -19.27 -8.27
C THR A 334 -35.01 -18.61 -8.05
N ASP A 335 -35.65 -18.92 -6.93
CA ASP A 335 -36.83 -18.22 -6.44
C ASP A 335 -36.46 -17.00 -5.57
N GLU A 336 -35.17 -16.79 -5.33
CA GLU A 336 -34.62 -15.72 -4.49
C GLU A 336 -34.16 -14.51 -5.31
N SER A 337 -34.26 -13.31 -4.73
CA SER A 337 -33.71 -12.10 -5.36
C SER A 337 -32.19 -12.08 -5.23
N ALA A 338 -31.48 -11.71 -6.31
CA ALA A 338 -30.03 -11.59 -6.25
C ALA A 338 -29.60 -10.49 -5.25
N PRO A 339 -28.61 -10.76 -4.39
CA PRO A 339 -28.04 -9.77 -3.50
C PRO A 339 -27.08 -8.87 -4.29
N VAL A 340 -26.58 -7.84 -3.60
CA VAL A 340 -25.57 -6.84 -4.02
C VAL A 340 -24.76 -7.23 -5.27
N ASN A 341 -24.81 -6.39 -6.30
CA ASN A 341 -24.12 -6.56 -7.58
C ASN A 341 -23.16 -5.37 -7.83
N PRO A 342 -21.86 -5.59 -8.12
CA PRO A 342 -21.16 -6.88 -8.17
C PRO A 342 -20.92 -7.48 -6.78
N ALA A 343 -20.88 -8.81 -6.70
CA ALA A 343 -20.49 -9.49 -5.47
C ALA A 343 -18.98 -9.35 -5.25
N ALA A 344 -18.59 -9.08 -4.00
CA ALA A 344 -17.18 -8.87 -3.64
C ALA A 344 -16.37 -10.17 -3.77
N PRO A 345 -15.05 -10.08 -4.00
CA PRO A 345 -14.18 -11.26 -4.00
C PRO A 345 -14.25 -12.01 -2.67
N TYR A 346 -14.15 -13.34 -2.71
CA TYR A 346 -14.24 -14.28 -1.59
C TYR A 346 -15.60 -14.37 -0.88
N THR A 347 -16.64 -13.68 -1.37
CA THR A 347 -17.99 -13.74 -0.77
C THR A 347 -18.94 -14.69 -1.49
N TRP A 348 -18.47 -15.36 -2.53
CA TRP A 348 -19.27 -16.29 -3.32
C TRP A 348 -18.50 -17.57 -3.63
N ARG A 349 -19.22 -18.64 -3.98
CA ARG A 349 -18.63 -19.92 -4.36
C ARG A 349 -19.54 -20.70 -5.28
N ILE A 350 -18.95 -21.63 -6.03
CA ILE A 350 -19.68 -22.72 -6.66
C ILE A 350 -19.67 -23.91 -5.69
N GLU A 351 -20.75 -24.66 -5.63
CA GLU A 351 -20.84 -25.85 -4.80
C GLU A 351 -19.66 -26.80 -5.04
N GLY A 352 -19.01 -27.22 -3.95
CA GLY A 352 -17.82 -28.07 -4.02
C GLY A 352 -16.51 -27.35 -4.33
N THR A 353 -16.50 -26.01 -4.47
CA THR A 353 -15.27 -25.22 -4.58
C THR A 353 -15.01 -24.37 -3.33
N ALA A 354 -13.75 -23.97 -3.14
CA ALA A 354 -13.42 -22.89 -2.22
C ALA A 354 -14.15 -21.58 -2.65
N PRO A 355 -14.35 -20.63 -1.72
CA PRO A 355 -14.81 -19.28 -2.07
C PRO A 355 -13.88 -18.60 -3.08
N HIS A 356 -14.49 -18.03 -4.11
CA HIS A 356 -13.86 -17.26 -5.19
C HIS A 356 -13.88 -15.78 -4.84
#